data_AF-A0A1J3FXD4-F1
#
_entry.id   AF-A0A1J3FXD4-F1
#
_cell.length_a   1.000
_cell.length_b   1.000
_cell.length_c   1.000
_cell.angle_alpha   90.00
_cell.angle_beta   90.00
_cell.angle_gamma   90.00
#
_symmetry.space_group_name_H-M   'P 1'
#
loop_
_entity.id
_entity.type
_entity.pdbx_description
1 polymer ?
#
loop_
_entity_poly.entity_id
_entity_poly.type
_entity_poly.pdbx_seq_one_letter_code
_entity_poly.pdbx_strand_id
1 'polypeptide(L)'
;QMGHAFYKQPFHFDSSEKKLSFSTHFVCALVPKPGVDGGHGFAFVVSSSIDFTQADPTQYLGLFNISTNGSPSAQILAIELDTVQSAEFDDIDKDHV
;
A
#
# COMPACT_ATOMS: atom_id res chain seq x y z
N GLN A 1 -3.51 12.22 5.92
CA GLN A 1 -4.74 11.87 5.16
C GLN A 1 -4.45 10.60 4.39
N MET A 2 -5.45 9.73 4.19
CA MET A 2 -5.34 8.53 3.34
C MET A 2 -6.55 8.44 2.40
N GLY A 3 -6.44 7.63 1.36
CA GLY A 3 -7.53 7.33 0.44
C GLY A 3 -7.25 6.07 -0.35
N HIS A 4 -8.32 5.34 -0.70
CA HIS A 4 -8.23 4.05 -1.38
C HIS A 4 -9.15 4.02 -2.60
N ALA A 5 -8.71 3.34 -3.65
CA ALA A 5 -9.51 3.07 -4.83
C ALA A 5 -9.31 1.61 -5.25
N PHE A 6 -10.38 0.82 -5.15
CA PHE A 6 -10.36 -0.59 -5.53
C PHE A 6 -11.22 -0.85 -6.77
N TYR A 7 -10.76 -1.79 -7.60
CA TYR A 7 -11.61 -2.34 -8.65
C TYR A 7 -12.79 -3.05 -7.99
N LYS A 8 -14.02 -2.71 -8.42
CA LYS A 8 -15.24 -3.12 -7.72
C LYS A 8 -15.49 -4.63 -7.71
N GLN A 9 -14.96 -5.35 -8.69
CA GLN A 9 -15.16 -6.79 -8.81
C GLN A 9 -13.95 -7.54 -8.27
N PRO A 10 -14.12 -8.36 -7.21
CA PRO A 10 -13.04 -9.17 -6.67
C PRO A 10 -12.51 -10.18 -7.69
N PHE A 11 -11.21 -10.47 -7.60
CA PHE A 11 -10.62 -11.60 -8.30
C PHE A 11 -10.80 -12.88 -7.48
N HIS A 12 -11.29 -13.94 -8.10
CA HIS A 12 -11.42 -15.24 -7.45
C HIS A 12 -10.14 -16.05 -7.62
N PHE A 13 -9.44 -16.29 -6.52
CA PHE A 13 -8.28 -17.17 -6.47
C PHE A 13 -8.78 -18.59 -6.17
N ASP A 14 -8.97 -19.41 -7.20
CA ASP A 14 -9.32 -20.82 -7.01
C ASP A 14 -8.09 -21.60 -6.52
N SER A 15 -8.23 -22.33 -5.42
CA SER A 15 -7.16 -23.15 -4.85
C SER A 15 -6.81 -24.38 -5.71
N SER A 16 -7.67 -24.72 -6.68
CA SER A 16 -7.46 -25.81 -7.63
C SER A 16 -6.67 -25.41 -8.89
N GLU A 17 -6.54 -24.11 -9.17
CA GLU A 17 -5.78 -23.59 -10.31
C GLU A 17 -4.33 -23.24 -9.92
N LYS A 18 -3.42 -23.52 -10.86
CA LYS A 18 -2.00 -23.16 -10.78
C LYS A 18 -1.84 -21.65 -10.60
N LYS A 19 -0.89 -21.26 -9.74
CA LYS A 19 -0.29 -19.91 -9.58
C LYS A 19 -0.85 -18.85 -10.54
N LEU A 20 -1.67 -17.94 -10.01
CA LEU A 20 -2.21 -16.82 -10.76
C LEU A 20 -1.09 -15.86 -11.20
N SER A 21 -1.10 -15.45 -12.46
CA SER A 21 -0.18 -14.44 -13.00
C SER A 21 -0.98 -13.19 -13.36
N PHE A 22 -0.48 -12.03 -13.00
CA PHE A 22 -1.09 -10.75 -13.32
C PHE A 22 -0.04 -9.75 -13.82
N SER A 23 -0.48 -8.75 -14.56
CA SER A 23 0.30 -7.57 -14.88
C SER A 23 -0.56 -6.33 -14.67
N THR A 24 0.05 -5.27 -14.18
CA THR A 24 -0.62 -3.98 -13.99
C THR A 24 0.31 -2.88 -14.47
N HIS A 25 -0.27 -1.83 -15.03
CA HIS A 25 0.47 -0.65 -15.49
C HIS A 25 -0.35 0.57 -15.14
N PHE A 26 0.27 1.51 -14.45
CA PHE A 26 -0.35 2.78 -14.08
C PHE A 26 0.70 3.88 -14.17
N VAL A 27 0.23 5.11 -14.32
CA VAL A 27 1.06 6.31 -14.29
C VAL A 27 0.52 7.18 -13.17
N CYS A 28 1.41 7.60 -12.27
CA CYS A 28 1.09 8.50 -11.17
C CYS A 28 2.07 9.68 -11.16
N ALA A 29 1.62 10.81 -10.63
CA ALA A 29 2.44 11.98 -10.40
C ALA A 29 2.29 12.41 -8.94
N LEU A 30 3.39 12.35 -8.19
CA LEU A 30 3.47 12.81 -6.80
C LEU A 30 4.11 14.20 -6.83
N VAL A 31 3.28 15.25 -6.74
CA VAL A 31 3.72 16.64 -6.84
C VAL A 31 3.53 17.34 -5.49
N PRO A 32 4.60 17.52 -4.69
CA PRO A 32 4.50 18.25 -3.43
C PRO A 32 4.20 19.73 -3.70
N LYS A 33 3.52 20.38 -2.75
CA LYS A 33 3.27 21.83 -2.83
C LYS A 33 4.57 22.58 -2.51
N PRO A 34 4.85 23.72 -3.18
CA PRO A 34 6.01 24.53 -2.84
C PRO A 34 6.03 24.91 -1.35
N GLY A 35 7.14 24.64 -0.67
CA GLY A 35 7.32 24.95 0.75
C GLY A 35 6.58 24.02 1.72
N VAL A 36 6.06 22.88 1.24
CA VAL A 36 5.42 21.85 2.08
C VAL A 36 6.08 20.52 1.81
N ASP A 37 6.32 19.74 2.86
CA ASP A 37 6.79 18.36 2.72
C ASP A 37 5.79 17.52 1.90
N GLY A 38 6.32 16.53 1.18
CA GLY A 38 5.51 15.59 0.40
C GLY A 38 4.59 14.72 1.27
N GLY A 39 3.73 13.95 0.59
CA GLY A 39 3.04 12.84 1.25
C GLY A 39 4.02 11.68 1.51
N HIS A 40 3.57 10.63 2.20
CA HIS A 40 4.41 9.46 2.46
C HIS A 40 4.56 8.56 1.23
N GLY A 41 3.56 8.50 0.36
CA GLY A 41 3.68 7.71 -0.85
C GLY A 41 2.34 7.19 -1.36
N PHE A 42 2.44 6.11 -2.14
CA PHE A 42 1.33 5.38 -2.75
C PHE A 42 1.64 3.89 -2.79
N ALA A 43 0.64 3.02 -2.72
CA ALA A 43 0.81 1.58 -2.89
C ALA A 43 -0.18 0.98 -3.90
N PHE A 44 0.31 0.07 -4.74
CA PHE A 44 -0.54 -0.89 -5.44
C PHE A 44 -0.81 -2.07 -4.50
N VAL A 45 -2.10 -2.42 -4.33
CA VAL A 45 -2.52 -3.37 -3.29
C VAL A 45 -3.37 -4.49 -3.89
N VAL A 46 -3.02 -5.73 -3.53
CA VAL A 46 -3.88 -6.90 -3.64
C VAL A 46 -4.23 -7.35 -2.23
N SER A 47 -5.51 -7.35 -1.88
CA SER A 47 -6.00 -7.68 -0.54
C SER A 47 -7.25 -8.54 -0.59
N SER A 48 -7.46 -9.36 0.45
CA SER A 48 -8.70 -10.08 0.66
C SER A 48 -9.86 -9.20 1.15
N SER A 49 -9.58 -7.97 1.58
CA SER A 49 -10.56 -6.98 2.05
C SER A 49 -10.33 -5.60 1.42
N ILE A 50 -11.40 -4.80 1.36
CA ILE A 50 -11.33 -3.37 1.01
C ILE A 50 -11.63 -2.47 2.21
N ASP A 51 -11.81 -3.05 3.40
CA ASP A 51 -12.02 -2.31 4.64
C ASP A 51 -10.67 -1.93 5.27
N PHE A 52 -10.31 -0.66 5.08
CA PHE A 52 -9.14 -0.02 5.67
C PHE A 52 -9.54 1.08 6.66
N THR A 53 -10.75 1.01 7.24
CA THR A 53 -11.27 2.06 8.14
C THR A 53 -10.44 2.23 9.40
N GLN A 54 -9.74 1.18 9.83
CA GLN A 54 -8.86 1.19 11.00
C GLN A 54 -7.38 1.38 10.65
N ALA A 55 -7.06 1.64 9.39
CA ALA A 55 -5.67 1.88 8.99
C ALA A 55 -5.23 3.30 9.35
N ASP A 56 -3.95 3.43 9.66
CA ASP A 56 -3.31 4.71 9.92
C ASP A 56 -2.73 5.29 8.62
N PRO A 57 -2.70 6.63 8.46
CA PRO A 57 -2.04 7.27 7.34
C PRO A 57 -0.50 7.18 7.50
N THR A 58 0.21 8.07 6.81
CA THR A 58 1.66 8.28 6.97
C THR A 58 2.48 7.04 6.62
N GLN A 59 3.37 6.57 7.49
CA GLN A 59 4.28 5.45 7.23
C GLN A 59 3.54 4.13 6.95
N TYR A 60 2.28 4.00 7.36
CA TYR A 60 1.51 2.77 7.12
C TYR A 60 0.79 2.77 5.76
N LEU A 61 0.94 3.82 4.95
CA LEU A 61 0.32 4.01 3.63
C LEU A 61 -1.20 3.78 3.59
N GLY A 62 -1.88 3.86 4.74
CA GLY A 62 -3.31 3.53 4.84
C GLY A 62 -3.62 2.04 4.73
N LEU A 63 -2.66 1.14 4.92
CA LEU A 63 -2.85 -0.31 4.82
C LEU A 63 -2.88 -1.01 6.17
N PHE A 64 -2.15 -0.48 7.14
CA PHE A 64 -2.01 -1.03 8.47
C PHE A 64 -2.21 0.05 9.52
N ASN A 65 -2.27 -0.36 10.79
CA ASN A 65 -2.06 0.52 11.92
C ASN A 65 -0.93 -0.04 12.79
N ILE A 66 -0.55 0.70 13.83
CA ILE A 66 0.52 0.29 14.75
C ILE A 66 0.31 -1.11 15.36
N SER A 67 -0.94 -1.56 15.53
CA SER A 67 -1.28 -2.85 16.14
C SER A 67 -1.38 -4.00 15.13
N THR A 68 -1.71 -3.71 13.87
CA THR A 68 -1.87 -4.73 12.82
C THR A 68 -0.66 -4.86 11.91
N ASN A 69 0.32 -3.98 12.04
CA ASN A 69 1.53 -4.02 11.24
C ASN A 69 2.28 -5.36 11.43
N GLY A 70 2.68 -5.99 10.32
CA GLY A 70 3.31 -7.31 10.33
C GLY A 70 2.38 -8.47 10.70
N SER A 71 1.08 -8.25 10.88
CA SER A 71 0.14 -9.33 11.18
C SER A 71 -0.01 -10.30 10.00
N PRO A 72 0.23 -11.61 10.18
CA PRO A 72 0.00 -12.60 9.12
C PRO A 72 -1.45 -12.68 8.66
N SER A 73 -2.39 -12.18 9.47
CA SER A 73 -3.83 -12.19 9.16
C SER A 73 -4.25 -11.14 8.13
N ALA A 74 -3.40 -10.13 7.86
CA ALA A 74 -3.77 -9.04 6.96
C ALA A 74 -4.00 -9.49 5.52
N GLN A 75 -3.36 -10.59 5.08
CA GLN A 75 -3.49 -11.16 3.72
C GLN A 75 -3.42 -10.09 2.62
N ILE A 76 -2.39 -9.24 2.71
CA ILE A 76 -2.12 -8.15 1.77
C ILE A 76 -0.79 -8.41 1.07
N LEU A 77 -0.77 -8.15 -0.23
CA LEU A 77 0.43 -7.86 -1.00
C LEU A 77 0.38 -6.37 -1.38
N ALA A 78 1.44 -5.63 -1.04
CA ALA A 78 1.60 -4.24 -1.43
C ALA A 78 2.90 -4.08 -2.21
N ILE A 79 2.88 -3.20 -3.21
CA ILE A 79 4.06 -2.66 -3.88
C ILE A 79 4.01 -1.17 -3.66
N GLU A 80 5.03 -0.64 -2.98
CA GLU A 80 5.03 0.70 -2.41
C GLU A 80 5.89 1.63 -3.26
N LEU A 81 5.45 2.86 -3.41
CA LEU A 81 6.27 3.98 -3.85
C LEU A 81 6.39 4.89 -2.63
N ASP A 82 7.35 4.57 -1.76
CA ASP A 82 7.63 5.35 -0.56
C ASP A 82 8.53 6.54 -0.90
N THR A 83 8.23 7.68 -0.30
CA THR A 83 8.92 8.96 -0.49
C THR A 83 9.40 9.58 0.82
N VAL A 84 9.22 8.87 1.95
CA VAL A 84 9.61 9.30 3.29
C VAL A 84 10.25 8.16 4.05
N GLN A 85 11.52 8.33 4.42
CA GLN A 85 12.22 7.37 5.25
C GLN A 85 11.57 7.26 6.64
N SER A 86 11.11 6.05 6.95
CA SER A 86 10.50 5.67 8.22
C SER A 86 11.48 4.78 9.00
N ALA A 87 12.21 5.37 9.95
CA ALA A 87 13.26 4.68 10.71
C ALA A 87 12.73 3.48 11.52
N GLU A 88 11.45 3.51 11.90
CA GLU A 88 10.75 2.42 12.58
C GLU A 88 10.58 1.14 11.73
N PHE A 89 10.74 1.24 10.41
CA PHE A 89 10.64 0.11 9.46
C PHE A 89 11.99 -0.28 8.85
N ASP A 90 13.08 0.25 9.40
CA ASP A 90 14.44 0.03 8.89
C ASP A 90 14.61 0.46 7.42
N ASP A 91 13.88 1.50 7.01
CA ASP A 91 13.95 2.05 5.65
C ASP A 91 15.37 2.50 5.29
N ILE A 92 15.84 2.01 4.14
CA ILE A 92 17.20 2.25 3.65
C ILE A 92 17.43 3.73 3.37
N ASP A 93 16.48 4.38 2.70
CA ASP A 93 16.45 5.81 2.43
C ASP A 93 15.01 6.28 2.18
N LYS A 94 14.87 7.52 1.72
CA LYS A 94 13.55 8.15 1.54
C LYS A 94 12.79 7.65 0.32
N ASP A 95 13.48 7.24 -0.74
CA ASP A 95 12.86 7.08 -2.06
C ASP A 95 13.12 5.65 -2.56
N HIS A 96 12.18 4.75 -2.31
CA HIS A 96 12.36 3.33 -2.62
C HIS A 96 11.09 2.64 -3.14
N VAL A 97 11.31 1.43 -3.69
CA VAL A 97 10.31 0.44 -4.12
C VAL A 97 10.65 -0.90 -3.47
#